data_AF-A0A7X7N182-F1
#
_entry.id   AF-A0A7X7N182-F1
#
_cell.length_a   1.000
_cell.length_b   1.000
_cell.length_c   1.000
_cell.angle_alpha   90.00
_cell.angle_beta   90.00
_cell.angle_gamma   90.00
#
_symmetry.space_group_name_H-M   'P 1'
#
loop_
_entity.id
_entity.type
_entity.pdbx_description
1 polymer ?
#
loop_
_entity_poly.entity_id
_entity_poly.type
_entity_poly.pdbx_seq_one_letter_code
_entity_poly.pdbx_strand_id
1 'polypeptide(L)'
;MTPEQARQIIARYPNALNFVKQSHLEELSPLFEVHIEVITVRKDEFHDLKGSFMPRKETLDKFAQAAGVSFNATADTTRKEGDGCYVGTAQAMIMGPDGKWVLGPICEYEFDVDVRLEEMELNGKADWENKVGNRPGSREYTPKELAQERVQLRKVARQRANTGARNRATVAVLGMQTGFKNLYSKNEPDTATRVFLFSRVIVNAKNEIVLNRMLDNIAGPTQALYGSQEAVQIAGPAHQIAAPAAVDPAPYVGGYDDEPRNVTSEAEDLAASAINGGDGFDDVPGHAGDDREALVVSLEQYLASGTLNDKAAETVRGLINTKAPIVQLASYLDMLKKGRGLKTRAVS
;
A
#
# COMPACT_ATOMS: atom_id res chain seq x y z
N MET A 1 -14.02 -15.63 -20.93
CA MET A 1 -15.26 -15.47 -21.73
C MET A 1 -14.93 -14.81 -23.07
N THR A 2 -15.80 -14.99 -24.08
CA THR A 2 -15.63 -14.32 -25.39
C THR A 2 -16.04 -12.83 -25.31
N PRO A 3 -15.57 -11.97 -26.24
CA PRO A 3 -15.98 -10.57 -26.28
C PRO A 3 -17.50 -10.37 -26.38
N GLU A 4 -18.20 -11.25 -27.11
CA GLU A 4 -19.66 -11.22 -27.24
C GLU A 4 -20.37 -11.50 -25.91
N GLN A 5 -19.88 -12.49 -25.15
CA GLN A 5 -20.39 -12.79 -23.82
C GLN A 5 -20.16 -11.62 -22.86
N ALA A 6 -18.99 -10.97 -22.93
CA ALA A 6 -18.70 -9.78 -22.14
C ALA A 6 -19.68 -8.64 -22.45
N ARG A 7 -19.96 -8.37 -23.74
CA ARG A 7 -20.96 -7.36 -24.16
C ARG A 7 -22.36 -7.71 -23.68
N GLN A 8 -22.76 -8.99 -23.72
CA GLN A 8 -24.05 -9.43 -23.18
C GLN A 8 -24.15 -9.20 -21.67
N ILE A 9 -23.08 -9.43 -20.91
CA ILE A 9 -23.06 -9.15 -19.47
C ILE A 9 -23.23 -7.64 -19.23
N ILE A 10 -22.48 -6.80 -19.94
CA ILE A 10 -22.58 -5.33 -19.81
C ILE A 10 -24.01 -4.87 -20.11
N ALA A 11 -24.64 -5.39 -21.17
CA ALA A 11 -26.00 -5.05 -21.55
C ALA A 11 -27.06 -5.42 -20.50
N ARG A 12 -26.80 -6.41 -19.62
CA ARG A 12 -27.71 -6.75 -18.50
C ARG A 12 -27.74 -5.68 -17.40
N TYR A 13 -26.75 -4.79 -17.35
CA TYR A 13 -26.63 -3.77 -16.31
C TYR A 13 -26.58 -2.35 -16.91
N PRO A 14 -27.66 -1.87 -17.55
CA PRO A 14 -27.68 -0.59 -18.25
C PRO A 14 -27.45 0.63 -17.35
N ASN A 15 -27.73 0.50 -16.04
CA ASN A 15 -27.58 1.57 -15.05
C ASN A 15 -26.28 1.46 -14.23
N ALA A 16 -25.38 0.51 -14.57
CA ALA A 16 -24.13 0.36 -13.85
C ALA A 16 -23.09 1.39 -14.29
N LEU A 17 -22.24 1.79 -13.35
CA LEU A 17 -21.05 2.57 -13.67
C LEU A 17 -20.02 1.66 -14.35
N ASN A 18 -19.71 1.97 -15.61
CA ASN A 18 -18.94 1.09 -16.45
C ASN A 18 -17.47 1.53 -16.53
N PHE A 19 -16.58 0.68 -16.02
CA PHE A 19 -15.12 0.83 -16.09
C PHE A 19 -14.48 -0.32 -16.88
N VAL A 20 -15.25 -0.97 -17.76
CA VAL A 20 -14.74 -1.94 -18.72
C VAL A 20 -13.93 -1.22 -19.79
N LYS A 21 -12.68 -1.64 -19.99
CA LYS A 21 -11.82 -1.06 -21.03
C LYS A 21 -12.24 -1.58 -22.40
N GLN A 22 -12.35 -0.67 -23.38
CA GLN A 22 -12.73 -1.03 -24.74
C GLN A 22 -11.75 -2.04 -25.36
N SER A 23 -10.45 -1.90 -25.08
CA SER A 23 -9.41 -2.84 -25.52
C SER A 23 -9.59 -4.26 -24.98
N HIS A 24 -10.30 -4.45 -23.86
CA HIS A 24 -10.60 -5.79 -23.34
C HIS A 24 -11.80 -6.44 -24.06
N LEU A 25 -12.54 -5.68 -24.87
CA LEU A 25 -13.68 -6.16 -25.67
C LEU A 25 -13.31 -6.40 -27.14
N GLU A 26 -12.04 -6.26 -27.47
CA GLU A 26 -11.48 -6.58 -28.79
C GLU A 26 -11.10 -8.07 -28.85
N GLU A 27 -10.63 -8.51 -30.02
CA GLU A 27 -10.16 -9.88 -30.20
C GLU A 27 -8.86 -10.09 -29.42
N LEU A 28 -8.95 -10.90 -28.37
CA LEU A 28 -7.82 -11.26 -27.53
C LEU A 28 -7.04 -12.40 -28.16
N SER A 29 -5.73 -12.48 -27.86
CA SER A 29 -4.97 -13.68 -28.16
C SER A 29 -5.65 -14.91 -27.52
N PRO A 30 -5.67 -16.08 -28.18
CA PRO A 30 -6.32 -17.29 -27.66
C PRO A 30 -5.90 -17.69 -26.25
N LEU A 31 -4.70 -17.29 -25.82
CA LEU A 31 -4.17 -17.57 -24.48
C LEU A 31 -4.85 -16.76 -23.38
N PHE A 32 -5.54 -15.68 -23.73
CA PHE A 32 -6.16 -14.77 -22.79
C PHE A 32 -7.68 -14.76 -22.94
N GLU A 33 -8.35 -14.47 -21.85
CA GLU A 33 -9.77 -14.19 -21.85
C GLU A 33 -10.06 -12.94 -21.04
N VAL A 34 -11.08 -12.19 -21.46
CA VAL A 34 -11.62 -11.11 -20.63
C VAL A 34 -12.45 -11.73 -19.51
N HIS A 35 -12.41 -11.14 -18.33
CA HIS A 35 -13.32 -11.42 -17.23
C HIS A 35 -14.01 -10.12 -16.82
N ILE A 36 -15.34 -10.09 -16.91
CA ILE A 36 -16.16 -8.97 -16.44
C ILE A 36 -16.62 -9.28 -15.02
N GLU A 37 -16.31 -8.37 -14.09
CA GLU A 37 -16.70 -8.49 -12.70
C GLU A 37 -17.74 -7.43 -12.35
N VAL A 38 -18.83 -7.88 -11.74
CA VAL A 38 -19.98 -7.05 -11.36
C VAL A 38 -19.92 -6.82 -9.86
N ILE A 39 -19.54 -5.60 -9.46
CA ILE A 39 -19.41 -5.24 -8.05
C ILE A 39 -20.65 -4.43 -7.62
N THR A 40 -21.37 -4.95 -6.63
CA THR A 40 -22.46 -4.21 -6.00
C THR A 40 -21.95 -3.58 -4.72
N VAL A 41 -22.06 -2.25 -4.63
CA VAL A 41 -21.61 -1.47 -3.48
C VAL A 41 -22.78 -0.75 -2.83
N ARG A 42 -22.74 -0.66 -1.50
CA ARG A 42 -23.72 0.06 -0.70
C ARG A 42 -23.29 1.50 -0.42
N LYS A 43 -24.24 2.35 -0.02
CA LYS A 43 -23.96 3.75 0.32
C LYS A 43 -23.02 3.91 1.52
N ASP A 44 -23.08 3.01 2.51
CA ASP A 44 -22.19 3.01 3.68
C ASP A 44 -20.71 2.75 3.34
N GLU A 45 -20.43 2.17 2.18
CA GLU A 45 -19.10 1.92 1.64
C GLU A 45 -18.41 3.18 1.08
N PHE A 46 -19.07 4.34 1.16
CA PHE A 46 -18.53 5.63 0.71
C PHE A 46 -18.47 6.64 1.84
N HIS A 47 -17.48 7.53 1.79
CA HIS A 47 -17.46 8.78 2.53
C HIS A 47 -18.31 9.82 1.79
N ASP A 48 -19.36 10.33 2.43
CA ASP A 48 -20.16 11.44 1.90
C ASP A 48 -19.49 12.78 2.25
N LEU A 49 -18.86 13.39 1.25
CA LEU A 49 -18.25 14.72 1.35
C LEU A 49 -19.17 15.74 0.66
N LYS A 50 -20.24 16.12 1.35
CA LYS A 50 -21.21 17.15 0.91
C LYS A 50 -21.79 16.84 -0.50
N GLY A 51 -22.19 15.59 -0.74
CA GLY A 51 -22.79 15.14 -2.00
C GLY A 51 -21.80 14.58 -3.03
N SER A 52 -20.51 14.55 -2.69
CA SER A 52 -19.50 13.77 -3.41
C SER A 52 -19.17 12.50 -2.62
N PHE A 53 -19.50 11.34 -3.19
CA PHE A 53 -19.27 10.04 -2.58
C PHE A 53 -17.87 9.54 -2.94
N MET A 54 -16.94 9.57 -1.99
CA MET A 54 -15.60 8.99 -2.17
C MET A 54 -15.59 7.54 -1.68
N PRO A 55 -15.12 6.57 -2.48
CA PRO A 55 -15.05 5.19 -2.02
C PRO A 55 -14.12 5.09 -0.82
N ARG A 56 -14.50 4.26 0.17
CA ARG A 56 -13.59 3.89 1.27
C ARG A 56 -12.45 3.05 0.72
N LYS A 57 -11.39 2.89 1.53
CA LYS A 57 -10.22 2.08 1.18
C LYS A 57 -10.63 0.68 0.74
N GLU A 58 -11.46 0.01 1.53
CA GLU A 58 -11.88 -1.37 1.29
C GLU A 58 -12.64 -1.50 -0.04
N THR A 59 -13.41 -0.49 -0.39
CA THR A 59 -14.17 -0.44 -1.66
C THR A 59 -13.25 -0.20 -2.84
N LEU A 60 -12.26 0.67 -2.70
CA LEU A 60 -11.27 0.91 -3.74
C LEU A 60 -10.37 -0.31 -3.96
N ASP A 61 -10.02 -1.04 -2.89
CA ASP A 61 -9.28 -2.29 -2.97
C ASP A 61 -10.09 -3.37 -3.72
N LYS A 62 -11.41 -3.47 -3.46
CA LYS A 62 -12.31 -4.34 -4.25
C LYS A 62 -12.33 -3.96 -5.73
N PHE A 63 -12.37 -2.66 -6.05
CA PHE A 63 -12.33 -2.19 -7.43
C PHE A 63 -10.99 -2.52 -8.11
N ALA A 64 -9.88 -2.34 -7.40
CA ALA A 64 -8.55 -2.70 -7.87
C ALA A 64 -8.46 -4.20 -8.20
N GLN A 65 -8.93 -5.06 -7.30
CA GLN A 65 -8.95 -6.51 -7.49
C GLN A 65 -9.84 -6.94 -8.66
N ALA A 66 -11.03 -6.35 -8.78
CA ALA A 66 -11.98 -6.63 -9.84
C ALA A 66 -11.44 -6.26 -11.23
N ALA A 67 -10.64 -5.19 -11.30
CA ALA A 67 -9.99 -4.73 -12.50
C ALA A 67 -8.61 -5.37 -12.76
N GLY A 68 -8.11 -6.21 -11.85
CA GLY A 68 -6.80 -6.85 -12.00
C GLY A 68 -5.63 -5.87 -11.92
N VAL A 69 -5.75 -4.85 -11.06
CA VAL A 69 -4.68 -3.89 -10.81
C VAL A 69 -3.55 -4.55 -10.03
N SER A 70 -2.33 -4.37 -10.50
CA SER A 70 -1.08 -4.70 -9.81
C SER A 70 -0.23 -3.43 -9.65
N PHE A 71 0.80 -3.49 -8.82
CA PHE A 71 1.69 -2.34 -8.54
C PHE A 71 3.11 -2.63 -8.96
N ASN A 72 3.75 -1.64 -9.60
CA ASN A 72 5.15 -1.74 -10.00
C ASN A 72 6.05 -1.60 -8.76
N ALA A 73 6.70 -2.69 -8.38
CA ALA A 73 7.58 -2.76 -7.22
C ALA A 73 8.72 -1.73 -7.24
N THR A 74 9.17 -1.30 -8.43
CA THR A 74 10.24 -0.30 -8.55
C THR A 74 9.77 1.13 -8.29
N ALA A 75 8.48 1.42 -8.50
CA ALA A 75 7.89 2.73 -8.29
C ALA A 75 7.14 2.84 -6.96
N ASP A 76 6.76 1.71 -6.35
CA ASP A 76 6.06 1.64 -5.07
C ASP A 76 7.02 1.82 -3.91
N THR A 77 7.24 3.08 -3.54
CA THR A 77 8.22 3.47 -2.53
C THR A 77 7.64 4.52 -1.60
N THR A 78 8.29 4.74 -0.46
CA THR A 78 7.92 5.82 0.45
C THR A 78 9.19 6.47 0.97
N ARG A 79 9.24 7.79 0.88
CA ARG A 79 10.36 8.60 1.36
C ARG A 79 9.87 9.52 2.46
N LYS A 80 10.78 9.86 3.38
CA LYS A 80 10.54 10.84 4.43
C LYS A 80 11.04 12.20 3.96
N GLU A 81 10.20 13.23 4.07
CA GLU A 81 10.56 14.61 3.77
C GLU A 81 10.34 15.44 5.04
N GLY A 82 11.41 15.91 5.69
CA GLY A 82 11.29 16.64 6.95
C GLY A 82 10.93 15.76 8.15
N ASP A 83 10.49 16.39 9.25
CA ASP A 83 10.06 15.68 10.45
C ASP A 83 8.54 15.47 10.44
N GLY A 84 8.08 14.21 10.42
CA GLY A 84 6.66 13.89 10.42
C GLY A 84 5.95 13.96 9.06
N CYS A 85 6.64 14.27 7.96
CA CYS A 85 6.07 14.19 6.61
C CYS A 85 6.66 13.03 5.79
N TYR A 86 5.77 12.29 5.12
CA TYR A 86 6.11 11.15 4.27
C TYR A 86 5.43 11.31 2.91
N VAL A 87 6.19 11.06 1.86
CA VAL A 87 5.68 11.03 0.49
C VAL A 87 5.73 9.60 -0.02
N GLY A 88 4.55 9.05 -0.31
CA GLY A 88 4.40 7.78 -0.99
C GLY A 88 4.41 8.00 -2.50
N THR A 89 5.05 7.11 -3.22
CA THR A 89 5.03 7.06 -4.69
C THR A 89 4.52 5.68 -5.09
N ALA A 90 3.63 5.60 -6.07
CA ALA A 90 3.12 4.33 -6.58
C ALA A 90 2.78 4.42 -8.07
N GLN A 91 2.93 3.31 -8.77
CA GLN A 91 2.51 3.16 -10.15
C GLN A 91 1.68 1.89 -10.29
N ALA A 92 0.41 2.05 -10.64
CA ALA A 92 -0.50 0.95 -10.89
C ALA A 92 -0.34 0.46 -12.33
N MET A 93 -0.53 -0.84 -12.54
CA MET A 93 -0.47 -1.48 -13.84
C MET A 93 -1.62 -2.47 -14.00
N ILE A 94 -2.06 -2.65 -15.24
CA ILE A 94 -3.10 -3.60 -15.60
C ILE A 94 -2.66 -4.43 -16.80
N MET A 95 -3.17 -5.65 -16.93
CA MET A 95 -2.86 -6.48 -18.08
C MET A 95 -3.65 -6.00 -19.30
N GLY A 96 -2.92 -5.71 -20.39
CA GLY A 96 -3.48 -5.38 -21.68
C GLY A 96 -3.99 -6.61 -22.44
N PRO A 97 -4.65 -6.40 -23.59
CA PRO A 97 -5.19 -7.49 -24.42
C PRO A 97 -4.11 -8.42 -25.01
N ASP A 98 -2.88 -7.93 -25.12
CA ASP A 98 -1.71 -8.67 -25.57
C ASP A 98 -0.99 -9.43 -24.44
N GLY A 99 -1.51 -9.36 -23.21
CA GLY A 99 -0.92 -9.96 -22.02
C GLY A 99 0.22 -9.13 -21.42
N LYS A 100 0.57 -7.98 -22.00
CA LYS A 100 1.60 -7.10 -21.43
C LYS A 100 1.01 -6.20 -20.36
N TRP A 101 1.84 -5.84 -19.38
CA TRP A 101 1.46 -4.87 -18.37
C TRP A 101 1.45 -3.46 -18.95
N VAL A 102 0.28 -2.83 -18.94
CA VAL A 102 0.10 -1.42 -19.26
C VAL A 102 0.27 -0.62 -17.97
N LEU A 103 1.30 0.21 -17.94
CA LEU A 103 1.63 1.05 -16.80
C LEU A 103 0.76 2.32 -16.79
N GLY A 104 0.19 2.63 -15.63
CA GLY A 104 -0.42 3.93 -15.36
C GLY A 104 0.63 5.02 -15.05
N PRO A 105 0.19 6.25 -14.77
CA PRO A 105 1.09 7.31 -14.34
C PRO A 105 1.64 7.00 -12.93
N ILE A 106 2.85 7.47 -12.68
CA ILE A 106 3.41 7.50 -11.33
C ILE A 106 2.65 8.56 -10.53
N CYS A 107 2.09 8.16 -9.40
CA CYS A 107 1.30 9.02 -8.52
C CYS A 107 2.01 9.21 -7.20
N GLU A 108 2.04 10.44 -6.71
CA GLU A 108 2.57 10.77 -5.39
C GLU A 108 1.45 11.18 -4.43
N TYR A 109 1.65 10.89 -3.15
CA TYR A 109 0.78 11.31 -2.07
C TYR A 109 1.61 11.69 -0.85
N GLU A 110 1.41 12.92 -0.40
CA GLU A 110 2.04 13.47 0.79
C GLU A 110 1.14 13.28 2.01
N PHE A 111 1.72 12.81 3.11
CA PHE A 111 1.09 12.76 4.41
C PHE A 111 1.98 13.48 5.42
N ASP A 112 1.58 14.71 5.76
CA ASP A 112 2.20 15.52 6.81
C ASP A 112 1.38 15.39 8.10
N VAL A 113 2.04 14.93 9.16
CA VAL A 113 1.42 14.76 10.48
C VAL A 113 1.01 16.09 11.10
N ASP A 114 1.81 17.13 10.96
CA ASP A 114 1.57 18.40 11.62
C ASP A 114 0.40 19.12 10.94
N VAL A 115 0.34 19.13 9.61
CA VAL A 115 -0.83 19.60 8.86
C VAL A 115 -2.08 18.83 9.25
N ARG A 116 -1.97 17.49 9.38
CA ARG A 116 -3.13 16.66 9.75
C ARG A 116 -3.59 16.90 11.18
N LEU A 117 -2.67 17.21 12.09
CA LEU A 117 -2.97 17.54 13.47
C LEU A 117 -3.66 18.91 13.58
N GLU A 118 -3.19 19.91 12.82
CA GLU A 118 -3.85 21.22 12.72
C GLU A 118 -5.29 21.08 12.20
N GLU A 119 -5.53 20.25 11.19
CA GLU A 119 -6.88 19.95 10.72
C GLU A 119 -7.76 19.31 11.80
N MET A 120 -7.19 18.45 12.65
CA MET A 120 -7.92 17.83 13.76
C MET A 120 -8.26 18.85 14.84
N GLU A 121 -7.33 19.75 15.17
CA GLU A 121 -7.54 20.84 16.12
C GLU A 121 -8.68 21.75 15.65
N LEU A 122 -8.70 22.13 14.38
CA LEU A 122 -9.74 22.97 13.77
C LEU A 122 -11.13 22.31 13.73
N ASN A 123 -11.19 21.00 13.44
CA ASN A 123 -12.46 20.26 13.37
C ASN A 123 -13.00 19.90 14.76
N GLY A 124 -12.13 19.87 15.78
CA GLY A 124 -12.43 19.47 17.14
C GLY A 124 -12.67 17.96 17.30
N LYS A 125 -12.66 17.51 18.56
CA LYS A 125 -12.84 16.12 18.94
C LYS A 125 -14.32 15.80 19.05
N ALA A 126 -14.72 14.61 18.59
CA ALA A 126 -16.07 14.11 18.74
C ALA A 126 -16.47 14.03 20.23
N ASP A 127 -17.53 14.75 20.59
CA ASP A 127 -18.08 14.80 21.94
C ASP A 127 -19.40 14.00 21.99
N TRP A 128 -19.32 12.79 22.52
CA TRP A 128 -20.48 11.90 22.67
C TRP A 128 -21.35 12.25 23.88
N GLU A 129 -20.86 13.10 24.79
CA GLU A 129 -21.61 13.58 25.94
C GLU A 129 -22.52 14.74 25.54
N ASN A 130 -22.00 15.65 24.72
CA ASN A 130 -22.75 16.79 24.18
C ASN A 130 -23.23 16.53 22.75
N LYS A 131 -24.17 15.60 22.58
CA LYS A 131 -24.73 15.26 21.27
C LYS A 131 -25.56 16.40 20.68
N VAL A 132 -25.46 16.59 19.37
CA VAL A 132 -26.37 17.42 18.57
C VAL A 132 -27.27 16.48 17.78
N GLY A 133 -28.46 16.20 18.31
CA GLY A 133 -29.35 15.15 17.80
C GLY A 133 -28.76 13.75 18.05
N ASN A 134 -28.67 12.91 17.02
CA ASN A 134 -28.07 11.57 17.11
C ASN A 134 -26.57 11.52 16.79
N ARG A 135 -25.92 12.69 16.59
CA ARG A 135 -24.49 12.77 16.26
C ARG A 135 -23.70 13.36 17.43
N PRO A 136 -22.44 12.93 17.64
CA PRO A 136 -21.59 13.57 18.63
C PRO A 136 -21.41 15.06 18.27
N GLY A 137 -21.37 15.92 19.28
CA GLY A 137 -20.95 17.30 19.12
C GLY A 137 -19.46 17.39 18.82
N SER A 138 -18.94 18.61 18.76
CA SER A 138 -17.50 18.85 18.66
C SER A 138 -17.04 19.66 19.88
N ARG A 139 -15.94 19.23 20.49
CA ARG A 139 -15.25 19.95 21.56
C ARG A 139 -13.80 20.20 21.19
N GLU A 140 -13.18 21.17 21.84
CA GLU A 140 -11.75 21.40 21.67
C GLU A 140 -10.94 20.20 22.18
N TYR A 141 -9.83 19.94 21.50
CA TYR A 141 -8.84 18.99 21.99
C TYR A 141 -8.06 19.61 23.15
N THR A 142 -7.77 18.82 24.19
CA THR A 142 -6.80 19.24 25.19
C THR A 142 -5.36 19.10 24.64
N PRO A 143 -4.38 19.87 25.14
CA PRO A 143 -2.99 19.75 24.69
C PRO A 143 -2.41 18.34 24.84
N LYS A 144 -2.85 17.61 25.88
CA LYS A 144 -2.45 16.22 26.09
C LYS A 144 -3.03 15.28 25.04
N GLU A 145 -4.28 15.48 24.64
CA GLU A 145 -4.91 14.68 23.60
C GLU A 145 -4.29 14.96 22.24
N LEU A 146 -4.01 16.22 21.88
CA LEU A 146 -3.28 16.55 20.64
C LEU A 146 -1.91 15.90 20.60
N ALA A 147 -1.17 15.91 21.71
CA ALA A 147 0.13 15.24 21.78
C ALA A 147 0.01 13.72 21.55
N GLN A 148 -1.06 13.09 22.05
CA GLN A 148 -1.31 11.67 21.81
C GLN A 148 -1.68 11.39 20.35
N GLU A 149 -2.55 12.21 19.76
CA GLU A 149 -2.93 12.08 18.34
C GLU A 149 -1.73 12.27 17.42
N ARG A 150 -0.85 13.23 17.70
CA ARG A 150 0.38 13.45 16.91
C ARG A 150 1.23 12.18 16.86
N VAL A 151 1.41 11.52 18.00
CA VAL A 151 2.18 10.28 18.08
C VAL A 151 1.50 9.14 17.32
N GLN A 152 0.16 9.04 17.37
CA GLN A 152 -0.57 8.04 16.59
C GLN A 152 -0.46 8.30 15.08
N LEU A 153 -0.58 9.55 14.66
CA LEU A 153 -0.40 9.95 13.27
C LEU A 153 1.01 9.63 12.77
N ARG A 154 2.06 9.92 13.57
CA ARG A 154 3.45 9.55 13.24
C ARG A 154 3.61 8.05 13.00
N LYS A 155 3.02 7.20 13.84
CA LYS A 155 3.10 5.73 13.68
C LYS A 155 2.56 5.26 12.34
N VAL A 156 1.46 5.85 11.89
CA VAL A 156 0.77 5.41 10.65
C VAL A 156 1.16 6.24 9.43
N ALA A 157 1.97 7.29 9.58
CA ALA A 157 2.23 8.28 8.53
C ALA A 157 2.79 7.63 7.25
N ARG A 158 3.82 6.79 7.38
CA ARG A 158 4.41 6.05 6.25
C ARG A 158 3.37 5.18 5.53
N GLN A 159 2.58 4.42 6.29
CA GLN A 159 1.54 3.55 5.72
C GLN A 159 0.44 4.36 5.03
N ARG A 160 0.03 5.50 5.61
CA ARG A 160 -0.96 6.42 5.03
C ARG A 160 -0.45 7.05 3.74
N ALA A 161 0.82 7.44 3.70
CA ALA A 161 1.45 7.97 2.51
C ALA A 161 1.45 6.95 1.36
N ASN A 162 1.91 5.72 1.63
CA ASN A 162 1.89 4.64 0.65
C ASN A 162 0.47 4.30 0.17
N THR A 163 -0.47 4.12 1.11
CA THR A 163 -1.88 3.80 0.80
C THR A 163 -2.50 4.90 -0.05
N GLY A 164 -2.25 6.18 0.27
CA GLY A 164 -2.73 7.31 -0.50
C GLY A 164 -2.20 7.33 -1.94
N ALA A 165 -0.91 7.00 -2.12
CA ALA A 165 -0.28 6.92 -3.44
C ALA A 165 -0.87 5.78 -4.28
N ARG A 166 -1.00 4.58 -3.68
CA ARG A 166 -1.64 3.42 -4.32
C ARG A 166 -3.08 3.70 -4.73
N ASN A 167 -3.86 4.33 -3.85
CA ASN A 167 -5.24 4.71 -4.14
C ASN A 167 -5.32 5.68 -5.33
N ARG A 168 -4.45 6.70 -5.38
CA ARG A 168 -4.36 7.62 -6.52
C ARG A 168 -3.98 6.90 -7.81
N ALA A 169 -3.00 6.01 -7.76
CA ALA A 169 -2.55 5.24 -8.92
C ALA A 169 -3.65 4.30 -9.45
N THR A 170 -4.38 3.62 -8.56
CA THR A 170 -5.55 2.79 -8.92
C THR A 170 -6.61 3.63 -9.63
N VAL A 171 -7.01 4.76 -9.05
CA VAL A 171 -8.02 5.64 -9.67
C VAL A 171 -7.56 6.10 -11.05
N ALA A 172 -6.28 6.46 -11.19
CA ALA A 172 -5.70 6.89 -12.46
C ALA A 172 -5.68 5.79 -13.53
N VAL A 173 -5.23 4.57 -13.20
CA VAL A 173 -5.16 3.47 -14.17
C VAL A 173 -6.56 2.96 -14.58
N LEU A 174 -7.53 3.05 -13.67
CA LEU A 174 -8.93 2.70 -13.95
C LEU A 174 -9.69 3.80 -14.69
N GLY A 175 -9.12 5.01 -14.81
CA GLY A 175 -9.82 6.16 -15.38
C GLY A 175 -11.04 6.57 -14.55
N MET A 176 -11.01 6.30 -13.25
CA MET A 176 -12.08 6.63 -12.34
C MET A 176 -11.96 8.08 -11.87
N GLN A 177 -13.09 8.68 -11.51
CA GLN A 177 -13.10 9.91 -10.73
C GLN A 177 -12.83 9.58 -9.25
N THR A 178 -12.16 10.49 -8.54
CA THR A 178 -11.84 10.33 -7.11
C THR A 178 -13.08 10.34 -6.21
N GLY A 179 -14.15 10.99 -6.65
CA GLY A 179 -15.44 11.00 -5.98
C GLY A 179 -16.59 11.07 -6.98
N PHE A 180 -17.69 10.40 -6.64
CA PHE A 180 -18.88 10.31 -7.46
C PHE A 180 -19.92 11.32 -6.99
N LYS A 181 -20.16 12.36 -7.78
CA LYS A 181 -21.25 13.30 -7.51
C LYS A 181 -22.59 12.62 -7.77
N ASN A 182 -23.56 12.83 -6.87
CA ASN A 182 -24.92 12.30 -7.01
C ASN A 182 -25.01 10.77 -7.20
N LEU A 183 -24.02 10.01 -6.69
CA LEU A 183 -24.05 8.54 -6.74
C LEU A 183 -25.28 7.99 -6.00
N TYR A 184 -25.54 8.55 -4.82
CA TYR A 184 -26.71 8.30 -4.00
C TYR A 184 -27.43 9.61 -3.69
N SER A 185 -28.75 9.54 -3.56
CA SER A 185 -29.53 10.66 -3.07
C SER A 185 -29.28 10.88 -1.57
N LYS A 186 -29.40 12.12 -1.11
CA LYS A 186 -29.21 12.48 0.31
C LYS A 186 -30.12 11.67 1.25
N ASN A 187 -31.35 11.40 0.80
CA ASN A 187 -32.38 10.69 1.57
C ASN A 187 -32.41 9.18 1.32
N GLU A 188 -31.53 8.64 0.45
CA GLU A 188 -31.46 7.18 0.28
C GLU A 188 -30.93 6.50 1.55
N PRO A 189 -31.45 5.32 1.91
CA PRO A 189 -30.96 4.57 3.05
C PRO A 189 -29.52 4.10 2.83
N ASP A 190 -28.78 3.85 3.91
CA ASP A 190 -27.38 3.38 3.84
C ASP A 190 -27.25 2.01 3.15
N THR A 191 -28.35 1.24 3.12
CA THR A 191 -28.45 -0.04 2.41
C THR A 191 -28.66 0.09 0.91
N ALA A 192 -28.86 1.31 0.38
CA ALA A 192 -29.02 1.53 -1.05
C ALA A 192 -27.77 1.07 -1.81
N THR A 193 -27.98 0.34 -2.91
CA THR A 193 -26.89 -0.23 -3.71
C THR A 193 -26.72 0.45 -5.05
N ARG A 194 -25.49 0.40 -5.57
CA ARG A 194 -25.13 0.74 -6.95
C ARG A 194 -24.23 -0.35 -7.50
N VAL A 195 -24.24 -0.51 -8.83
CA VAL A 195 -23.49 -1.54 -9.53
C VAL A 195 -22.36 -0.88 -10.31
N PHE A 196 -21.18 -1.47 -10.21
CA PHE A 196 -19.97 -1.10 -10.94
C PHE A 196 -19.53 -2.30 -11.77
N LEU A 197 -19.13 -2.06 -13.01
CA LEU A 197 -18.59 -3.08 -13.90
C LEU A 197 -17.11 -2.83 -14.09
N PHE A 198 -16.30 -3.86 -13.83
CA PHE A 198 -14.88 -3.86 -14.11
C PHE A 198 -14.53 -4.97 -15.07
N SER A 199 -13.40 -4.81 -15.75
CA SER A 199 -12.86 -5.84 -16.63
C SER A 199 -11.40 -6.07 -16.30
N ARG A 200 -11.00 -7.34 -16.32
CA ARG A 200 -9.59 -7.74 -16.29
C ARG A 200 -9.31 -8.79 -17.35
N VAL A 201 -8.09 -8.80 -17.86
CA VAL A 201 -7.59 -9.86 -18.73
C VAL A 201 -6.98 -10.94 -17.85
N ILE A 202 -7.34 -12.20 -18.08
CA ILE A 202 -6.81 -13.36 -17.35
C ILE A 202 -6.29 -14.40 -18.35
N VAL A 203 -5.36 -15.24 -17.90
CA VAL A 203 -4.87 -16.37 -18.68
C VAL A 203 -5.96 -17.43 -18.75
N ASN A 204 -6.24 -17.91 -19.96
CA ASN A 204 -7.15 -19.01 -20.17
C ASN A 204 -6.45 -20.32 -19.78
N ALA A 205 -6.69 -20.78 -18.55
CA ALA A 205 -6.07 -21.98 -17.99
C ALA A 205 -6.23 -23.24 -18.87
N LYS A 206 -7.32 -23.34 -19.66
CA LYS A 206 -7.50 -24.47 -20.59
C LYS A 206 -6.48 -24.43 -21.73
N ASN A 207 -6.19 -23.23 -22.24
CA ASN A 207 -5.25 -23.05 -23.34
C ASN A 207 -3.80 -23.03 -22.85
N GLU A 208 -3.56 -22.59 -21.61
CA GLU A 208 -2.25 -22.71 -20.95
C GLU A 208 -1.82 -24.18 -20.79
N ILE A 209 -2.70 -25.06 -20.31
CA ILE A 209 -2.41 -26.50 -20.20
C ILE A 209 -2.10 -27.12 -21.57
N VAL A 210 -2.81 -26.70 -22.62
CA VAL A 210 -2.57 -27.18 -23.98
C VAL A 210 -1.24 -26.65 -24.52
N LEU A 211 -0.92 -25.37 -24.30
CA LEU A 211 0.34 -24.77 -24.71
C LEU A 211 1.54 -25.42 -24.00
N ASN A 212 1.44 -25.62 -22.69
CA ASN A 212 2.49 -26.29 -21.91
C ASN A 212 2.68 -27.74 -22.38
N ARG A 213 1.58 -28.48 -22.63
CA ARG A 213 1.68 -29.83 -23.23
C ARG A 213 2.26 -29.82 -24.64
N MET A 214 1.96 -28.81 -25.46
CA MET A 214 2.54 -28.68 -26.80
C MET A 214 4.02 -28.34 -26.74
N LEU A 215 4.43 -27.45 -25.84
CA LEU A 215 5.83 -27.11 -25.58
C LEU A 215 6.60 -28.33 -25.06
N ASP A 216 6.04 -29.09 -24.13
CA ASP A 216 6.62 -30.35 -23.64
C ASP A 216 6.75 -31.39 -24.76
N ASN A 217 5.78 -31.48 -25.66
CA ASN A 217 5.83 -32.39 -26.81
C ASN A 217 6.81 -31.95 -27.91
N ILE A 218 7.10 -30.65 -28.04
CA ILE A 218 8.09 -30.11 -28.98
C ILE A 218 9.51 -30.19 -28.39
N ALA A 219 9.66 -29.96 -27.08
CA ALA A 219 10.91 -30.05 -26.34
C ALA A 219 11.31 -31.49 -26.00
N GLY A 220 10.35 -32.42 -25.91
CA GLY A 220 10.58 -33.83 -25.61
C GLY A 220 11.54 -34.53 -26.59
N PRO A 221 11.36 -34.40 -27.92
CA PRO A 221 12.30 -34.93 -28.90
C PRO A 221 13.70 -34.29 -28.79
N THR A 222 13.78 -32.98 -28.51
CA THR A 222 15.06 -32.26 -28.40
C THR A 222 15.81 -32.63 -27.11
N GLN A 223 15.12 -32.76 -25.98
CA GLN A 223 15.71 -33.27 -24.73
C GLN A 223 16.11 -34.74 -24.81
N ALA A 224 15.36 -35.56 -25.57
CA ALA A 224 15.70 -36.97 -25.80
C ALA A 224 16.89 -37.16 -26.75
N LEU A 225 17.13 -36.22 -27.68
CA LEU A 225 18.24 -36.27 -28.63
C LEU A 225 19.53 -35.63 -28.10
N TYR A 226 19.45 -34.57 -27.29
CA TYR A 226 20.61 -33.80 -26.83
C TYR A 226 20.91 -33.91 -25.33
N GLY A 227 20.07 -34.61 -24.56
CA GLY A 227 20.18 -34.66 -23.10
C GLY A 227 19.87 -33.30 -22.45
N SER A 228 19.71 -33.29 -21.11
CA SER A 228 19.31 -32.10 -20.34
C SER A 228 20.40 -31.02 -20.21
N GLN A 229 21.46 -31.08 -21.02
CA GLN A 229 22.56 -30.12 -21.03
C GLN A 229 22.92 -29.77 -22.48
N GLU A 230 22.11 -28.97 -23.19
CA GLU A 230 22.61 -28.13 -24.30
C GLU A 230 21.58 -27.16 -24.92
N ALA A 231 20.58 -26.71 -24.16
CA ALA A 231 19.73 -25.59 -24.60
C ALA A 231 20.40 -24.20 -24.50
N VAL A 232 21.74 -24.14 -24.41
CA VAL A 232 22.52 -22.88 -24.33
C VAL A 232 23.26 -22.56 -25.64
N GLN A 233 23.36 -23.47 -26.62
CA GLN A 233 24.24 -23.25 -27.79
C GLN A 233 23.57 -23.03 -29.16
N ILE A 234 22.23 -23.05 -29.26
CA ILE A 234 21.53 -22.86 -30.56
C ILE A 234 20.84 -21.48 -30.66
N ALA A 235 21.07 -20.58 -29.70
CA ALA A 235 20.89 -19.15 -29.93
C ALA A 235 22.26 -18.61 -30.38
N GLY A 236 22.33 -18.03 -31.58
CA GLY A 236 23.57 -17.55 -32.20
C GLY A 236 24.41 -16.65 -31.28
N PRO A 237 25.68 -16.37 -31.65
CA PRO A 237 26.62 -15.69 -30.76
C PRO A 237 25.97 -14.42 -30.22
N ALA A 238 25.72 -14.40 -28.91
CA ALA A 238 25.31 -13.20 -28.23
C ALA A 238 26.32 -12.12 -28.64
N HIS A 239 25.87 -11.10 -29.37
CA HIS A 239 26.62 -9.87 -29.45
C HIS A 239 26.86 -9.46 -28.00
N GLN A 240 28.11 -9.62 -27.57
CA GLN A 240 28.63 -8.96 -26.39
C GLN A 240 28.44 -7.47 -26.67
N ILE A 241 27.33 -6.92 -26.21
CA ILE A 241 27.24 -5.49 -25.96
C ILE A 241 28.29 -5.28 -24.86
N ALA A 242 29.45 -4.81 -25.29
CA ALA A 242 30.53 -4.43 -24.39
C ALA A 242 29.94 -3.54 -23.30
N ALA A 243 30.21 -3.90 -22.05
CA ALA A 243 29.93 -3.05 -20.91
C ALA A 243 30.51 -1.64 -21.20
N PRO A 244 29.78 -0.55 -20.90
CA PRO A 244 30.38 0.77 -21.00
C PRO A 244 31.63 0.79 -20.11
N ALA A 245 32.74 1.25 -20.69
CA ALA A 245 34.03 1.32 -20.02
C ALA A 245 33.88 2.01 -18.65
N ALA A 246 34.40 1.36 -17.61
CA ALA A 246 34.51 1.92 -16.29
C ALA A 246 35.29 3.24 -16.36
N VAL A 247 34.65 4.34 -15.98
CA VAL A 247 35.34 5.57 -15.65
C VAL A 247 36.02 5.33 -14.30
N ASP A 248 37.34 5.54 -14.25
CA ASP A 248 38.16 5.35 -13.07
C ASP A 248 37.52 5.99 -11.82
N PRO A 249 37.32 5.25 -10.72
CA PRO A 249 36.92 5.84 -9.45
C PRO A 249 38.10 6.56 -8.81
N ALA A 250 37.90 7.82 -8.46
CA ALA A 250 38.76 8.54 -7.52
C ALA A 250 38.85 7.76 -6.19
N PRO A 251 40.01 7.79 -5.49
CA PRO A 251 40.30 6.84 -4.43
C PRO A 251 39.47 7.10 -3.16
N TYR A 252 38.76 6.08 -2.69
CA TYR A 252 38.19 6.00 -1.34
C TYR A 252 38.88 4.88 -0.56
N VAL A 253 39.26 5.18 0.69
CA VAL A 253 40.04 4.32 1.59
C VAL A 253 39.13 3.68 2.63
N GLY A 254 39.22 2.34 2.76
CA GLY A 254 38.80 1.51 3.90
C GLY A 254 37.28 1.26 3.99
N GLY A 255 36.74 0.04 3.97
CA GLY A 255 37.25 -1.28 4.31
C GLY A 255 36.42 -1.83 5.47
N TYR A 256 35.56 -2.83 5.24
CA TYR A 256 35.19 -3.92 6.15
C TYR A 256 34.36 -4.96 5.38
N ASP A 257 34.61 -6.24 5.66
CA ASP A 257 34.26 -7.44 4.90
C ASP A 257 32.76 -7.82 4.94
N ASP A 258 32.20 -8.21 3.79
CA ASP A 258 30.87 -8.84 3.64
C ASP A 258 31.04 -10.29 3.15
N GLU A 259 30.43 -11.25 3.86
CA GLU A 259 30.14 -12.59 3.33
C GLU A 259 28.79 -12.59 2.57
N PRO A 260 28.62 -13.44 1.54
CA PRO A 260 27.49 -13.36 0.62
C PRO A 260 26.19 -13.96 1.21
N ARG A 261 25.11 -13.16 1.24
CA ARG A 261 23.75 -13.65 1.54
C ARG A 261 23.12 -14.34 0.31
N ASN A 262 22.55 -15.51 0.55
CA ASN A 262 21.88 -16.37 -0.44
C ASN A 262 20.44 -15.86 -0.71
N VAL A 263 20.11 -15.56 -1.97
CA VAL A 263 18.91 -14.80 -2.40
C VAL A 263 17.77 -15.70 -2.91
N THR A 264 17.55 -16.87 -2.31
CA THR A 264 16.53 -17.82 -2.82
C THR A 264 15.36 -18.09 -1.89
N SER A 265 15.34 -17.58 -0.65
CA SER A 265 14.24 -17.80 0.29
C SER A 265 13.23 -16.64 0.43
N GLU A 266 13.52 -15.44 -0.10
CA GLU A 266 12.65 -14.26 0.09
C GLU A 266 11.41 -14.24 -0.84
N ALA A 267 11.38 -15.08 -1.89
CA ALA A 267 10.26 -15.12 -2.82
C ALA A 267 9.07 -15.98 -2.34
N GLU A 268 9.28 -16.92 -1.42
CA GLU A 268 8.21 -17.82 -0.94
C GLU A 268 7.49 -17.27 0.31
N ASP A 269 8.17 -16.47 1.14
CA ASP A 269 7.56 -15.87 2.35
C ASP A 269 6.58 -14.71 2.03
N LEU A 270 6.72 -14.06 0.87
CA LEU A 270 5.83 -12.98 0.42
C LEU A 270 4.45 -13.48 -0.02
N ALA A 271 4.30 -14.77 -0.35
CA ALA A 271 3.00 -15.35 -0.71
C ALA A 271 2.17 -15.78 0.51
N ALA A 272 2.80 -16.03 1.66
CA ALA A 272 2.13 -16.51 2.87
C ALA A 272 1.55 -15.39 3.76
N SER A 273 2.06 -14.15 3.67
CA SER A 273 1.57 -13.02 4.48
C SER A 273 0.24 -12.43 4.01
N ALA A 274 -0.24 -12.79 2.82
CA ALA A 274 -1.45 -12.22 2.21
C ALA A 274 -2.78 -12.84 2.69
N ILE A 275 -2.76 -13.86 3.57
CA ILE A 275 -3.97 -14.64 3.91
C ILE A 275 -4.43 -14.52 5.38
N ASN A 276 -3.62 -14.00 6.31
CA ASN A 276 -4.08 -13.82 7.69
C ASN A 276 -4.69 -12.44 7.91
N GLY A 277 -6.03 -12.38 7.83
CA GLY A 277 -6.83 -11.39 8.51
C GLY A 277 -6.58 -11.50 10.02
N GLY A 278 -5.72 -10.63 10.53
CA GLY A 278 -5.38 -10.52 11.94
C GLY A 278 -4.85 -9.13 12.20
N ASP A 279 -5.48 -8.47 13.16
CA ASP A 279 -5.16 -7.19 13.75
C ASP A 279 -3.74 -7.27 14.35
N GLY A 280 -2.73 -6.96 13.52
CA GLY A 280 -1.32 -7.05 13.87
C GLY A 280 -0.61 -5.74 13.53
N PHE A 281 -0.47 -4.90 14.55
CA PHE A 281 0.70 -4.02 14.65
C PHE A 281 1.95 -4.92 14.63
N ASP A 282 2.96 -4.50 13.89
CA ASP A 282 4.29 -5.11 13.69
C ASP A 282 4.41 -6.06 12.48
N ASP A 283 5.09 -5.57 11.43
CA ASP A 283 6.13 -6.26 10.64
C ASP A 283 6.25 -5.69 9.21
N VAL A 284 7.22 -4.77 9.04
CA VAL A 284 7.86 -4.50 7.75
C VAL A 284 9.38 -4.54 7.99
N PRO A 285 10.18 -5.26 7.18
CA PRO A 285 11.61 -5.40 7.42
C PRO A 285 12.33 -4.04 7.34
N GLY A 286 13.09 -3.72 8.39
CA GLY A 286 13.70 -2.41 8.59
C GLY A 286 14.97 -2.16 7.77
N HIS A 287 15.09 -0.95 7.24
CA HIS A 287 16.38 -0.29 7.01
C HIS A 287 16.87 0.32 8.33
N ALA A 288 18.17 0.44 8.56
CA ALA A 288 18.76 0.87 9.84
C ALA A 288 18.29 2.26 10.38
N GLY A 289 17.54 3.04 9.61
CA GLY A 289 16.82 4.23 10.07
C GLY A 289 15.51 3.93 10.84
N ASP A 290 14.90 2.77 10.59
CA ASP A 290 13.59 2.34 11.10
C ASP A 290 13.65 2.00 12.61
N ASP A 291 14.75 1.39 13.09
CA ASP A 291 14.90 1.00 14.50
C ASP A 291 14.99 2.20 15.44
N ARG A 292 15.67 3.27 15.01
CA ARG A 292 15.79 4.49 15.81
C ARG A 292 14.44 5.18 15.95
N GLU A 293 13.70 5.26 14.86
CA GLU A 293 12.43 5.97 14.80
C GLU A 293 11.36 5.28 15.65
N ALA A 294 11.29 3.94 15.59
CA ALA A 294 10.42 3.15 16.45
C ALA A 294 10.69 3.39 17.96
N LEU A 295 11.97 3.52 18.33
CA LEU A 295 12.37 3.83 19.71
C LEU A 295 12.00 5.26 20.12
N VAL A 296 12.21 6.24 19.24
CA VAL A 296 11.81 7.64 19.48
C VAL A 296 10.30 7.74 19.67
N VAL A 297 9.51 7.14 18.78
CA VAL A 297 8.05 7.11 18.87
C VAL A 297 7.58 6.45 20.17
N SER A 298 8.27 5.41 20.63
CA SER A 298 7.96 4.76 21.91
C SER A 298 8.26 5.66 23.11
N LEU A 299 9.35 6.41 23.08
CA LEU A 299 9.71 7.37 24.12
C LEU A 299 8.77 8.60 24.13
N GLU A 300 8.34 9.08 22.96
CA GLU A 300 7.33 10.14 22.83
C GLU A 300 5.97 9.71 23.41
N GLN A 301 5.59 8.44 23.29
CA GLN A 301 4.39 7.91 23.96
C GLN A 301 4.48 8.02 25.48
N TYR A 302 5.63 7.70 26.07
CA TYR A 302 5.83 7.87 27.51
C TYR A 302 5.70 9.34 27.92
N LEU A 303 6.23 10.28 27.12
CA LEU A 303 6.04 11.72 27.36
C LEU A 303 4.56 12.13 27.27
N ALA A 304 3.86 11.73 26.21
CA ALA A 304 2.46 12.07 25.99
C ALA A 304 1.51 11.42 27.02
N SER A 305 1.89 10.28 27.59
CA SER A 305 1.12 9.61 28.64
C SER A 305 1.03 10.44 29.94
N GLY A 306 2.03 11.30 30.20
CA GLY A 306 2.15 12.06 31.44
C GLY A 306 2.53 11.23 32.67
N THR A 307 2.92 9.96 32.46
CA THR A 307 3.28 9.01 33.53
C THR A 307 4.72 9.16 34.00
N LEU A 308 5.58 9.84 33.23
CA LEU A 308 6.97 10.13 33.61
C LEU A 308 7.04 11.16 34.74
N ASN A 309 8.00 11.00 35.65
CA ASN A 309 8.38 12.08 36.56
C ASN A 309 9.15 13.17 35.80
N ASP A 310 9.28 14.36 36.39
CA ASP A 310 9.79 15.54 35.67
C ASP A 310 11.24 15.34 35.17
N LYS A 311 12.08 14.68 35.97
CA LYS A 311 13.47 14.36 35.59
C LYS A 311 13.53 13.37 34.42
N ALA A 312 12.67 12.35 34.42
CA ALA A 312 12.60 11.39 33.34
C ALA A 312 12.03 12.03 32.06
N ALA A 313 11.02 12.90 32.19
CA ALA A 313 10.46 13.61 31.06
C ALA A 313 11.49 14.54 30.39
N GLU A 314 12.28 15.26 31.17
CA GLU A 314 13.37 16.11 30.68
C GLU A 314 14.48 15.30 30.00
N THR A 315 14.85 14.16 30.59
CA THR A 315 15.86 13.27 30.00
C THR A 315 15.39 12.70 28.66
N VAL A 316 14.13 12.27 28.55
CA VAL A 316 13.58 11.76 27.29
C VAL A 316 13.55 12.86 26.22
N ARG A 317 13.11 14.08 26.56
CA ARG A 317 13.16 15.23 25.64
C ARG A 317 14.59 15.50 25.18
N GLY A 318 15.57 15.45 26.09
CA GLY A 318 16.99 15.60 25.78
C GLY A 318 17.49 14.55 24.80
N LEU A 319 17.18 13.27 25.02
CA LEU A 319 17.58 12.17 24.14
C LEU A 319 16.98 12.28 22.73
N ILE A 320 15.73 12.73 22.62
CA ILE A 320 15.06 12.92 21.32
C ILE A 320 15.67 14.11 20.59
N ASN A 321 15.77 15.27 21.25
CA ASN A 321 16.23 16.52 20.64
C ASN A 321 17.70 16.48 20.21
N THR A 322 18.56 15.79 20.97
CA THR A 322 20.00 15.67 20.66
C THR A 322 20.31 14.58 19.63
N LYS A 323 19.29 13.91 19.09
CA LYS A 323 19.42 12.77 18.19
C LYS A 323 20.31 11.65 18.74
N ALA A 324 20.08 11.26 20.01
CA ALA A 324 20.88 10.25 20.67
C ALA A 324 20.97 8.91 19.87
N PRO A 325 22.07 8.14 20.02
CA PRO A 325 22.26 6.85 19.36
C PRO A 325 21.19 5.82 19.73
N ILE A 326 20.91 4.88 18.82
CA ILE A 326 19.91 3.79 18.99
C ILE A 326 20.09 3.06 20.32
N VAL A 327 21.33 2.70 20.67
CA VAL A 327 21.65 1.97 21.91
C VAL A 327 21.21 2.74 23.16
N GLN A 328 21.37 4.06 23.17
CA GLN A 328 20.98 4.91 24.30
C GLN A 328 19.45 5.03 24.40
N LEU A 329 18.77 5.19 23.25
CA LEU A 329 17.31 5.23 23.19
C LEU A 329 16.69 3.90 23.65
N ALA A 330 17.23 2.78 23.19
CA ALA A 330 16.78 1.43 23.56
C ALA A 330 16.98 1.16 25.06
N SER A 331 18.16 1.49 25.59
CA SER A 331 18.48 1.32 27.02
C SER A 331 17.55 2.15 27.91
N TYR A 332 17.27 3.40 27.52
CA TYR A 332 16.36 4.25 28.29
C TYR A 332 14.91 3.77 28.20
N LEU A 333 14.47 3.30 27.04
CA LEU A 333 13.14 2.72 26.87
C LEU A 333 12.96 1.45 27.72
N ASP A 334 13.96 0.58 27.79
CA ASP A 334 13.95 -0.62 28.64
C ASP A 334 13.86 -0.24 30.14
N MET A 335 14.59 0.80 30.56
CA MET A 335 14.48 1.35 31.92
C MET A 335 13.04 1.80 32.25
N LEU A 336 12.38 2.51 31.32
CA LEU A 336 10.99 2.97 31.48
C LEU A 336 9.99 1.81 31.50
N LYS A 337 10.19 0.79 30.65
CA LYS A 337 9.39 -0.45 30.65
C LYS A 337 9.47 -1.19 31.99
N LYS A 338 10.64 -1.14 32.65
CA LYS A 338 10.87 -1.69 34.01
C LYS A 338 10.31 -0.80 35.13
N GLY A 339 9.55 0.24 34.81
CA GLY A 339 8.85 1.11 35.76
C GLY A 339 9.73 2.16 36.44
N ARG A 340 11.02 2.26 36.08
CA ARG A 340 11.93 3.27 36.66
C ARG A 340 11.73 4.61 35.94
N GLY A 341 11.54 5.69 36.69
CA GLY A 341 11.30 7.03 36.12
C GLY A 341 9.83 7.39 35.90
N LEU A 342 8.90 6.47 36.20
CA LEU A 342 7.47 6.77 36.29
C LEU A 342 7.15 7.51 37.59
N LYS A 343 6.10 8.33 37.59
CA LYS A 343 5.50 8.89 38.80
C LYS A 343 5.07 7.73 39.69
N THR A 344 5.51 7.75 40.94
CA THR A 344 4.98 6.84 41.96
C THR A 344 3.47 7.03 42.02
N ARG A 345 2.69 5.99 41.70
CA ARG A 345 1.26 5.97 42.04
C ARG A 345 1.20 6.19 43.55
N ALA A 346 0.61 7.30 43.98
CA ALA A 346 0.17 7.42 45.36
C ALA A 346 -0.79 6.26 45.60
N VAL A 347 -0.37 5.31 46.43
CA VAL A 347 -1.26 4.29 46.97
C VAL A 347 -2.23 5.08 47.86
N SER A 348 -3.48 5.17 47.44
CA SER A 348 -4.59 5.65 48.26
C SER A 348 -4.81 4.73 49.45
#